data_AF-A0A4V1UID3-F1
#
_entry.id   AF-A0A4V1UID3-F1
#
_cell.length_a   1.000
_cell.length_b   1.000
_cell.length_c   1.000
_cell.angle_alpha   90.00
_cell.angle_beta   90.00
_cell.angle_gamma   90.00
#
_symmetry.space_group_name_H-M   'P 1'
#
loop_
_entity.id
_entity.type
_entity.pdbx_description
1 polymer ?
#
loop_
_entity_poly.entity_id
_entity_poly.type
_entity_poly.pdbx_seq_one_letter_code
_entity_poly.pdbx_strand_id
1 'polypeptide(L)'
;MQATSRNLSMAQVLICGAVIVTLSMGIRHGFGLWLLPITQEQGWTRGTFSFAIAVQNLSWGIFGIFAGMAADRFGAFRVIIGGAVLYALGLVGMALSTSGLMFTLTAGILIGAAQAGTTYAV
;
A
#
# COMPACT_ATOMS: atom_id res chain seq x y z
N MET A 1 33.78 -0.62 -23.24
CA MET A 1 32.50 0.13 -23.18
C MET A 1 32.20 0.42 -21.72
N GLN A 2 32.50 1.62 -21.24
CA GLN A 2 32.25 2.05 -19.86
C GLN A 2 30.75 2.35 -19.70
N ALA A 3 30.06 1.57 -18.88
CA ALA A 3 28.69 1.87 -18.49
C ALA A 3 28.72 3.06 -17.52
N THR A 4 28.37 4.25 -18.01
CA THR A 4 28.18 5.44 -17.18
C THR A 4 27.00 5.20 -16.24
N SER A 5 27.28 4.89 -14.97
CA SER A 5 26.25 4.89 -13.93
C SER A 5 25.76 6.32 -13.74
N ARG A 6 24.63 6.64 -14.36
CA ARG A 6 23.94 7.93 -14.18
C ARG A 6 23.33 7.92 -12.78
N ASN A 7 24.13 8.26 -11.77
CA ASN A 7 23.67 8.38 -10.40
C ASN A 7 22.55 9.43 -10.36
N LEU A 8 21.35 9.02 -9.96
CA LEU A 8 20.21 9.92 -9.81
C LEU A 8 20.58 10.99 -8.78
N SER A 9 20.29 12.26 -9.10
CA SER A 9 20.49 13.36 -8.15
C SER A 9 19.67 13.10 -6.89
N MET A 10 20.23 13.40 -5.71
CA MET A 10 19.54 13.27 -4.42
C MET A 10 18.16 13.93 -4.45
N ALA A 11 18.03 15.06 -5.17
CA ALA A 11 16.76 15.74 -5.39
C ALA A 11 15.74 14.89 -6.18
N GLN A 12 16.16 14.14 -7.20
CA GLN A 12 15.28 13.26 -7.96
C GLN A 12 14.77 12.10 -7.11
N VAL A 13 15.65 11.50 -6.29
CA VAL A 13 15.26 10.43 -5.36
C VAL A 13 14.26 10.95 -4.32
N LEU A 14 14.52 12.13 -3.75
CA LEU A 14 13.63 12.77 -2.78
C LEU A 14 12.27 13.13 -3.39
N ILE A 15 12.24 13.69 -4.60
CA ILE A 15 10.97 14.03 -5.28
C ILE A 15 10.18 12.76 -5.57
N CYS A 16 10.80 11.72 -6.14
CA CYS A 16 10.12 10.46 -6.42
C CYS A 16 9.58 9.81 -5.14
N GLY A 17 10.39 9.76 -4.08
CA GLY A 17 9.96 9.24 -2.77
C GLY A 17 8.81 10.05 -2.18
N ALA A 18 8.89 11.38 -2.22
CA ALA A 18 7.84 12.27 -1.74
C ALA A 18 6.53 12.08 -2.49
N VAL A 19 6.57 11.88 -3.81
CA VAL A 19 5.36 11.60 -4.62
C VAL A 19 4.75 10.26 -4.22
N ILE A 20 5.57 9.20 -4.09
CA ILE A 20 5.10 7.86 -3.70
C ILE A 20 4.45 7.90 -2.31
N VAL A 21 5.11 8.53 -1.33
CA VAL A 21 4.58 8.68 0.03
C VAL A 21 3.29 9.50 0.03
N THR A 22 3.26 10.61 -0.72
CA THR A 22 2.07 11.47 -0.84
C THR A 22 0.89 10.71 -1.41
N LEU A 23 1.07 9.93 -2.48
CA LEU A 23 0.01 9.10 -3.05
C LEU A 23 -0.46 8.03 -2.06
N SER A 24 0.47 7.32 -1.43
CA SER A 24 0.15 6.23 -0.51
C SER A 24 -0.60 6.73 0.75
N MET A 25 -0.13 7.82 1.36
CA MET A 25 -0.81 8.43 2.51
C MET A 25 -2.11 9.15 2.13
N GLY A 26 -2.18 9.76 0.95
CA GLY A 26 -3.39 10.41 0.45
C GLY A 26 -4.57 9.45 0.37
N ILE A 27 -4.34 8.26 -0.17
CA ILE A 27 -5.38 7.21 -0.25
C ILE A 27 -5.79 6.73 1.14
N ARG A 28 -4.82 6.54 2.06
CA ARG A 28 -5.09 6.12 3.43
C ARG A 28 -5.94 7.14 4.19
N HIS A 29 -5.63 8.43 4.05
CA HIS A 29 -6.43 9.51 4.62
C HIS A 29 -7.80 9.63 3.93
N GLY A 30 -7.88 9.32 2.64
CA GLY A 30 -9.12 9.30 1.88
C GLY A 30 -10.12 8.23 2.35
N PHE A 31 -9.68 7.09 2.89
CA PHE A 31 -10.59 6.01 3.30
C PHE A 31 -11.71 6.44 4.26
N GLY A 32 -11.47 7.45 5.11
CA GLY A 32 -12.52 8.02 5.96
C GLY A 32 -13.65 8.69 5.19
N LEU A 33 -13.34 9.36 4.08
CA LEU A 33 -14.32 9.98 3.18
C LEU A 33 -15.13 8.93 2.42
N TRP A 34 -14.50 7.81 2.07
CA TRP A 34 -15.12 6.72 1.31
C TRP A 34 -15.94 5.74 2.15
N LEU A 35 -15.85 5.80 3.49
CA LEU A 35 -16.61 4.93 4.40
C LEU A 35 -18.12 4.99 4.12
N LEU A 36 -18.69 6.19 4.09
CA LEU A 36 -20.14 6.38 3.91
C LEU A 36 -20.63 5.90 2.53
N PRO A 37 -20.05 6.33 1.40
CA PRO A 37 -20.50 5.88 0.08
C PRO A 37 -20.30 4.37 -0.13
N ILE A 38 -19.20 3.77 0.33
CA ILE A 38 -18.96 2.32 0.19
C ILE A 38 -19.99 1.52 1.00
N THR A 39 -20.25 1.93 2.25
CA THR A 39 -21.23 1.21 3.10
C THR A 39 -22.66 1.36 2.61
N GLN A 40 -23.02 2.52 2.03
CA GLN A 40 -24.35 2.75 1.48
C GLN A 40 -24.59 2.00 0.16
N GLU A 41 -23.66 2.08 -0.79
CA GLU A 41 -23.79 1.41 -2.11
C GLU A 41 -23.81 -0.12 -2.00
N GLN A 42 -22.99 -0.69 -1.10
CA GLN A 42 -22.90 -2.14 -0.92
C GLN A 42 -23.85 -2.68 0.16
N GLY A 43 -24.61 -1.81 0.85
CA GLY A 43 -25.47 -2.19 1.97
C GLY A 43 -24.72 -2.77 3.18
N TRP A 44 -23.43 -2.48 3.31
CA TRP A 44 -22.60 -3.00 4.40
C TRP A 44 -22.74 -2.18 5.67
N THR A 45 -22.53 -2.82 6.82
CA THR A 45 -22.42 -2.10 8.09
C THR A 45 -21.07 -1.38 8.19
N ARG A 46 -21.03 -0.29 8.95
CA ARG A 46 -19.78 0.39 9.31
C ARG A 46 -18.74 -0.55 9.94
N GLY A 47 -19.20 -1.60 10.64
CA GLY A 47 -18.35 -2.61 11.25
C GLY A 47 -17.51 -3.38 10.23
N THR A 48 -18.06 -3.71 9.07
CA THR A 48 -17.35 -4.43 8.00
C THR A 48 -16.18 -3.61 7.45
N PHE A 49 -16.39 -2.32 7.23
CA PHE A 49 -15.33 -1.42 6.76
C PHE A 49 -14.26 -1.21 7.85
N SER A 50 -14.68 -0.91 9.08
CA SER A 50 -13.74 -0.73 10.20
C SER A 50 -12.91 -1.98 10.48
N PHE A 51 -13.51 -3.17 10.33
CA PHE A 51 -12.79 -4.44 10.45
C PHE A 51 -11.71 -4.59 9.39
N ALA A 52 -12.02 -4.27 8.13
CA ALA A 52 -11.03 -4.28 7.05
C ALA A 52 -9.87 -3.31 7.31
N ILE A 53 -10.15 -2.11 7.82
CA ILE A 53 -9.11 -1.14 8.21
C ILE A 53 -8.29 -1.63 9.41
N ALA A 54 -8.91 -2.31 10.38
CA ALA A 54 -8.18 -2.92 11.50
C ALA A 54 -7.20 -4.00 10.99
N VAL A 55 -7.66 -4.88 10.09
CA VAL A 55 -6.83 -5.88 9.42
C VAL A 55 -5.72 -5.22 8.60
N GLN A 56 -6.00 -4.09 7.95
CA GLN A 56 -4.99 -3.32 7.21
C GLN A 56 -3.83 -2.88 8.10
N ASN A 57 -4.13 -2.32 9.28
CA ASN A 57 -3.09 -1.87 10.21
C ASN A 57 -2.29 -3.05 10.78
N LEU A 58 -2.94 -4.17 11.08
CA LEU A 58 -2.25 -5.38 11.54
C LEU A 58 -1.33 -5.96 10.46
N SER A 59 -1.85 -6.06 9.23
CA SER A 59 -1.10 -6.54 8.07
C SER A 59 0.11 -5.66 7.82
N TRP A 60 -0.07 -4.35 7.82
CA TRP A 60 1.02 -3.39 7.66
C TRP A 60 2.14 -3.59 8.70
N GLY A 61 1.79 -3.78 9.97
CA GLY A 61 2.76 -4.05 11.03
C GLY A 61 3.52 -5.37 10.84
N ILE A 62 2.80 -6.45 10.54
CA ILE A 62 3.40 -7.78 10.35
C ILE A 62 4.31 -7.80 9.11
N PHE A 63 3.81 -7.32 7.97
CA PHE A 63 4.55 -7.30 6.72
C PHE A 63 5.72 -6.32 6.73
N GLY A 64 5.70 -5.31 7.61
CA GLY A 64 6.80 -4.37 7.81
C GLY A 64 8.13 -5.06 8.13
N ILE A 65 8.11 -6.08 8.99
CA ILE A 65 9.30 -6.83 9.39
C ILE A 65 9.90 -7.57 8.18
N PHE A 66 9.05 -8.24 7.41
CA PHE A 66 9.47 -8.99 6.21
C PHE A 66 9.93 -8.08 5.09
N ALA A 67 9.28 -6.93 4.90
CA ALA A 67 9.65 -5.93 3.91
C ALA A 67 11.04 -5.34 4.20
N GLY A 68 11.34 -5.00 5.46
CA GLY A 68 12.67 -4.54 5.88
C GLY A 68 13.75 -5.59 5.63
N MET A 69 13.54 -6.83 6.07
CA MET A 69 14.48 -7.93 5.81
C MET A 69 14.70 -8.17 4.30
N ALA A 70 13.64 -8.06 3.50
CA ALA A 70 13.73 -8.20 2.05
C ALA A 70 14.48 -7.02 1.42
N ALA A 71 14.31 -5.80 1.93
CA ALA A 71 15.00 -4.62 1.43
C ALA A 71 16.50 -4.70 1.69
N ASP A 72 16.90 -5.14 2.89
CA ASP A 72 18.30 -5.34 3.27
C ASP A 72 18.98 -6.39 2.39
N ARG A 73 18.25 -7.44 1.99
CA ARG A 73 18.80 -8.56 1.20
C ARG A 73 18.78 -8.34 -0.32
N PHE A 74 17.69 -7.79 -0.85
CA PHE A 74 17.44 -7.72 -2.31
C PHE A 74 17.57 -6.30 -2.88
N GLY A 75 17.79 -5.31 -2.01
CA GLY A 75 17.87 -3.91 -2.35
C GLY A 75 16.52 -3.21 -2.32
N ALA A 76 16.49 -2.06 -1.65
CA ALA A 76 15.38 -1.13 -1.53
C ALA A 76 14.50 -0.97 -2.79
N PHE A 77 15.14 -0.74 -3.93
CA PHE A 77 14.45 -0.43 -5.19
C PHE A 77 13.53 -1.57 -5.66
N ARG A 78 13.97 -2.83 -5.53
CA ARG A 78 13.18 -4.00 -6.00
C ARG A 78 11.97 -4.23 -5.10
N VAL A 79 12.12 -3.99 -3.80
CA VAL A 79 11.04 -4.12 -2.82
C VAL A 79 9.98 -3.03 -3.01
N ILE A 80 10.39 -1.78 -3.27
CA ILE A 80 9.47 -0.69 -3.58
C ILE A 80 8.63 -0.99 -4.83
N ILE A 81 9.25 -1.49 -5.91
CA ILE A 81 8.51 -1.84 -7.14
C ILE A 81 7.50 -2.96 -6.87
N GLY A 82 7.92 -4.02 -6.15
CA GLY A 82 7.01 -5.10 -5.76
C GLY A 82 5.84 -4.60 -4.91
N GLY A 83 6.12 -3.74 -3.95
CA GLY A 83 5.10 -3.08 -3.11
C GLY A 83 4.16 -2.20 -3.93
N ALA A 84 4.66 -1.41 -4.88
CA ALA A 84 3.85 -0.56 -5.74
C ALA A 84 2.90 -1.36 -6.65
N VAL A 85 3.38 -2.45 -7.23
CA VAL A 85 2.54 -3.37 -8.03
C VAL A 85 1.47 -4.02 -7.15
N LEU A 86 1.85 -4.51 -5.97
CA LEU A 86 0.92 -5.10 -5.02
C LEU A 86 -0.12 -4.08 -4.54
N TYR A 87 0.28 -2.82 -4.37
CA TYR A 87 -0.60 -1.72 -3.98
C TYR A 87 -1.65 -1.45 -5.07
N ALA A 88 -1.20 -1.35 -6.33
CA ALA A 88 -2.10 -1.15 -7.46
C ALA A 88 -3.10 -2.31 -7.60
N LEU A 89 -2.64 -3.56 -7.47
CA LEU A 89 -3.51 -4.74 -7.47
C LEU A 89 -4.50 -4.73 -6.31
N GLY A 90 -4.07 -4.28 -5.12
CA GLY A 90 -4.94 -4.15 -3.95
C GLY A 90 -6.02 -3.10 -4.16
N LEU A 91 -5.68 -1.98 -4.81
CA LEU A 91 -6.63 -0.93 -5.16
C LEU A 91 -7.67 -1.40 -6.17
N VAL A 92 -7.23 -2.11 -7.22
CA VAL A 92 -8.14 -2.70 -8.22
C VAL A 92 -9.01 -3.77 -7.59
N GLY A 93 -8.44 -4.63 -6.74
CA GLY A 93 -9.19 -5.64 -6.00
C GLY A 93 -10.24 -5.03 -5.08
N MET A 94 -9.92 -3.92 -4.41
CA MET A 94 -10.87 -3.17 -3.59
C MET A 94 -12.01 -2.60 -4.44
N ALA A 95 -11.72 -2.04 -5.62
CA ALA A 95 -12.72 -1.49 -6.52
C ALA A 95 -13.68 -2.56 -7.08
N LEU A 96 -13.21 -3.80 -7.24
CA LEU A 96 -14.01 -4.94 -7.74
C LEU A 96 -14.69 -5.74 -6.62
N SER A 97 -14.44 -5.42 -5.34
CA SER A 97 -14.94 -6.19 -4.20
C SER A 97 -16.41 -5.90 -3.93
N THR A 98 -17.28 -6.87 -4.22
CA THR A 98 -18.73 -6.84 -3.92
C THR A 98 -19.12 -7.52 -2.60
N SER A 99 -18.15 -8.10 -1.89
CA SER A 99 -18.35 -8.72 -0.57
C SER A 99 -17.36 -8.17 0.45
N GLY A 100 -17.81 -7.99 1.70
CA GLY A 100 -16.98 -7.49 2.80
C GLY A 100 -15.75 -8.37 3.10
N LEU A 101 -15.82 -9.65 2.78
CA LEU A 101 -14.69 -10.58 2.92
C LEU A 101 -13.61 -10.30 1.85
N MET A 102 -14.02 -10.13 0.59
CA MET A 102 -13.11 -9.71 -0.48
C MET A 102 -12.52 -8.32 -0.20
N PHE A 103 -13.32 -7.41 0.33
CA PHE A 103 -12.85 -6.09 0.74
C PHE A 103 -11.79 -6.18 1.85
N THR A 104 -11.97 -7.06 2.83
CA THR A 104 -10.97 -7.29 3.89
C THR A 104 -9.69 -7.93 3.35
N LEU A 105 -9.79 -8.86 2.40
CA LEU A 105 -8.62 -9.49 1.78
C LEU A 105 -7.83 -8.49 0.92
N THR A 106 -8.52 -7.66 0.14
CA THR A 106 -7.90 -6.70 -0.76
C THR A 106 -7.44 -5.45 0.00
N ALA A 107 -8.37 -4.71 0.60
CA ALA A 107 -8.08 -3.47 1.30
C ALA A 107 -7.38 -3.69 2.65
N GLY A 108 -7.65 -4.79 3.35
CA GLY A 108 -6.96 -5.14 4.59
C GLY A 108 -5.59 -5.75 4.31
N ILE A 109 -5.57 -6.98 3.80
CA ILE A 109 -4.33 -7.75 3.71
C ILE A 109 -3.44 -7.27 2.57
N LEU A 110 -3.97 -7.16 1.35
CA LEU A 110 -3.16 -6.89 0.16
C LEU A 110 -2.58 -5.47 0.16
N ILE A 111 -3.43 -4.47 0.43
CA ILE A 111 -3.00 -3.07 0.56
C ILE A 111 -2.10 -2.90 1.78
N GLY A 112 -2.43 -3.50 2.94
CA GLY A 112 -1.60 -3.42 4.14
C GLY A 112 -0.19 -4.01 3.93
N ALA A 113 -0.10 -5.15 3.25
CA ALA A 113 1.17 -5.76 2.86
C ALA A 113 1.96 -4.89 1.87
N ALA A 114 1.28 -4.30 0.89
CA ALA A 114 1.89 -3.41 -0.08
C ALA A 114 2.47 -2.15 0.58
N GLN A 115 1.73 -1.56 1.53
CA GLN A 115 2.18 -0.38 2.28
C GLN A 115 3.43 -0.64 3.12
N ALA A 116 3.63 -1.88 3.60
CA ALA A 116 4.83 -2.25 4.32
C ALA A 116 6.08 -2.18 3.43
N GLY A 117 5.94 -2.56 2.15
CA GLY A 117 7.02 -2.50 1.15
C GLY A 117 7.33 -1.09 0.63
N THR A 118 6.38 -0.15 0.71
CA THR A 118 6.52 1.19 0.11
C THR A 118 6.78 2.32 1.10
N THR A 119 6.38 2.19 2.38
CA THR A 119 6.10 3.40 3.17
C THR A 119 7.06 3.67 4.35
N TYR A 120 7.76 2.68 4.92
CA TYR A 120 8.49 2.93 6.17
C TYR A 120 9.77 2.12 6.47
N ALA A 121 10.18 1.17 5.63
CA ALA A 121 11.32 0.28 5.94
C ALA A 121 12.54 0.46 5.02
N VAL A 122 12.53 1.48 4.15
CA VAL A 122 13.60 1.81 3.19
C VAL A 122 13.84 3.31 3.17
#